data_AF-A0A0F9K942-F1
#
_entry.id   AF-A0A0F9K942-F1
#
_cell.length_a   1.000
_cell.length_b   1.000
_cell.length_c   1.000
_cell.angle_alpha   90.00
_cell.angle_beta   90.00
_cell.angle_gamma   90.00
#
_symmetry.space_group_name_H-M   'P 1'
#
loop_
_entity.id
_entity.type
_entity.pdbx_description
1 polymer ?
#
loop_
_entity_poly.entity_id
_entity_poly.type
_entity_poly.pdbx_seq_one_letter_code
_entity_poly.pdbx_strand_id
1 'polypeptide(L)'
;MYFSAIVLQVLRRKRKRLNIILSLFFICIIIANISNMIYVVISDKIIVLSLNFLTNFLLCFGPIFLFIVNMIILESTIIFPKKKQNRYILLYGVAAFLGMLIILIFFQGVSFDKGYPTWNLIFFIYVLSISAIFAVIPFIRTSFRIYFSFDTIALKKNGFIM
;
A
#
# COMPACT_ATOMS: atom_id res chain seq x y z
N MET A 1 -4.29 -9.48 14.52
CA MET A 1 -5.39 -9.09 15.44
C MET A 1 -5.53 -7.58 15.61
N TYR A 2 -4.45 -6.81 15.83
CA TYR A 2 -4.53 -5.35 16.07
C TYR A 2 -5.13 -4.55 14.89
N PHE A 3 -4.71 -4.83 13.65
CA PHE A 3 -5.22 -4.12 12.46
C PHE A 3 -6.71 -4.38 12.18
N SER A 4 -7.21 -5.59 12.47
CA SER A 4 -8.62 -5.95 12.30
C SER A 4 -9.52 -5.14 13.22
N ALA A 5 -9.09 -4.91 14.47
CA ALA A 5 -9.79 -4.06 15.42
C ALA A 5 -9.83 -2.59 14.96
N ILE A 6 -8.71 -2.08 14.43
CA ILE A 6 -8.63 -0.73 13.87
C ILE A 6 -9.61 -0.57 12.70
N VAL A 7 -9.66 -1.53 11.77
CA VAL A 7 -10.59 -1.51 10.64
C VAL A 7 -12.04 -1.44 11.10
N LEU A 8 -12.44 -2.27 12.07
CA LEU A 8 -13.80 -2.26 12.61
C LEU A 8 -14.15 -0.92 13.27
N GLN A 9 -13.22 -0.32 14.01
CA GLN A 9 -13.43 1.00 14.63
C GLN A 9 -13.52 2.13 13.59
N VAL A 10 -12.65 2.10 12.57
CA VAL A 10 -12.62 3.09 11.49
C VAL A 10 -13.89 3.00 10.62
N LEU A 11 -14.39 1.79 10.34
CA LEU A 11 -15.62 1.57 9.56
C LEU A 11 -16.88 1.95 10.35
N ARG A 12 -16.88 1.81 11.68
CA ARG A 12 -18.01 2.21 12.55
C ARG A 12 -18.13 3.73 12.71
N ARG A 13 -17.03 4.50 12.62
CA ARG A 13 -17.09 5.96 12.57
C ARG A 13 -17.46 6.41 11.16
N LYS A 14 -18.64 7.02 10.98
CA LYS A 14 -19.17 7.75 9.79
C LYS A 14 -18.45 7.43 8.47
N ARG A 15 -19.14 6.82 7.48
CA ARG A 15 -18.64 6.41 6.13
C ARG A 15 -18.06 7.56 5.27
N LYS A 16 -17.10 8.31 5.80
CA LYS A 16 -16.33 9.32 5.11
C LYS A 16 -15.33 8.60 4.22
N ARG A 17 -15.16 9.11 3.01
CA ARG A 17 -14.26 8.56 1.99
C ARG A 17 -12.88 8.22 2.55
N LEU A 18 -12.32 9.10 3.38
CA LEU A 18 -11.02 8.91 4.04
C LEU A 18 -10.93 7.61 4.86
N ASN A 19 -11.95 7.32 5.67
CA ASN A 19 -12.01 6.12 6.51
C ASN A 19 -12.07 4.84 5.67
N ILE A 20 -12.78 4.88 4.53
CA ILE A 20 -12.86 3.74 3.60
C ILE A 20 -11.49 3.47 2.99
N ILE A 21 -10.78 4.50 2.50
CA ILE A 21 -9.45 4.33 1.91
C ILE A 21 -8.43 3.83 2.93
N LEU A 22 -8.45 4.39 4.14
CA LEU A 22 -7.59 3.93 5.21
C LEU A 22 -7.89 2.46 5.60
N SER A 23 -9.16 2.06 5.57
CA SER A 23 -9.54 0.66 5.82
C SER A 23 -9.01 -0.29 4.74
N LEU A 24 -9.00 0.14 3.47
CA LEU A 24 -8.45 -0.66 2.37
C LEU A 24 -6.96 -0.95 2.55
N PHE A 25 -6.18 0.03 3.03
CA PHE A 25 -4.78 -0.20 3.41
C PHE A 25 -4.66 -1.37 4.40
N PHE A 26 -5.38 -1.29 5.51
CA PHE A 26 -5.32 -2.32 6.54
C PHE A 26 -5.82 -3.68 6.05
N ILE A 27 -6.88 -3.71 5.23
CA ILE A 27 -7.38 -4.93 4.60
C ILE A 27 -6.30 -5.59 3.75
N CYS A 28 -5.58 -4.82 2.91
CA CYS A 28 -4.47 -5.37 2.12
C CYS A 28 -3.38 -5.98 3.00
N ILE A 29 -2.96 -5.28 4.07
CA ILE A 29 -1.95 -5.79 4.99
C ILE A 29 -2.44 -7.05 5.73
N ILE A 30 -3.71 -7.11 6.15
CA ILE A 30 -4.28 -8.29 6.80
C ILE A 30 -4.28 -9.47 5.84
N ILE A 31 -4.79 -9.30 4.62
CA ILE A 31 -4.85 -10.38 3.63
C ILE A 31 -3.43 -10.84 3.28
N ALA A 32 -2.48 -9.93 3.09
CA ALA A 32 -1.10 -10.30 2.82
C ALA A 32 -0.47 -11.14 3.95
N ASN A 33 -0.67 -10.73 5.22
CA ASN A 33 -0.15 -11.47 6.36
C ASN A 33 -0.82 -12.84 6.51
N ILE A 34 -2.13 -12.94 6.27
CA ILE A 34 -2.85 -14.22 6.30
C ILE A 34 -2.31 -15.13 5.18
N SER A 35 -2.21 -14.63 3.95
CA SER A 35 -1.63 -15.38 2.84
C SER A 35 -0.20 -15.85 3.15
N ASN A 36 0.62 -14.98 3.76
CA ASN A 36 1.96 -15.31 4.22
C ASN A 36 1.99 -16.48 5.21
N MET A 37 1.12 -16.46 6.22
CA MET A 37 1.01 -17.54 7.19
C MET A 37 0.54 -18.85 6.54
N ILE A 38 -0.43 -18.77 5.62
CA ILE A 38 -0.99 -19.94 4.94
C ILE A 38 0.08 -20.62 4.07
N TYR A 39 0.83 -19.88 3.26
CA TYR A 39 1.77 -20.52 2.34
C TYR A 39 3.01 -21.10 3.04
N VAL A 40 3.36 -20.63 4.24
CA VAL A 40 4.49 -21.18 5.02
C VAL A 40 4.20 -22.62 5.47
N VAL A 41 2.94 -22.99 5.65
CA VAL A 41 2.54 -24.34 6.11
C VAL A 41 2.10 -25.28 4.98
N ILE A 42 2.10 -24.82 3.74
CA ILE A 42 1.72 -25.60 2.55
C ILE A 42 3.00 -26.02 1.80
N SER A 43 3.02 -27.23 1.25
CA SER A 43 4.15 -27.76 0.48
C SER A 43 3.90 -27.82 -1.04
N ASP A 44 2.66 -27.58 -1.48
CA ASP A 44 2.35 -27.54 -2.91
C ASP A 44 3.00 -26.31 -3.57
N LYS A 45 3.91 -26.57 -4.52
CA LYS A 45 4.72 -25.54 -5.18
C LYS A 45 3.88 -24.47 -5.88
N ILE A 46 2.80 -24.86 -6.56
CA ILE A 46 1.98 -23.93 -7.34
C ILE A 46 1.20 -23.02 -6.39
N ILE A 47 0.62 -23.60 -5.33
CA ILE A 47 -0.12 -22.86 -4.30
C ILE A 47 0.81 -21.90 -3.57
N VAL A 48 2.01 -22.34 -3.19
CA VAL A 48 2.98 -21.49 -2.48
C VAL A 48 3.43 -20.32 -3.33
N LEU A 49 3.78 -20.54 -4.61
CA LEU A 49 4.18 -19.46 -5.51
C LEU A 49 3.05 -18.46 -5.76
N SER A 50 1.81 -18.94 -5.91
CA SER A 50 0.63 -18.09 -6.12
C SER A 50 0.33 -17.22 -4.89
N LEU A 51 0.38 -17.82 -3.69
CA LEU A 51 0.17 -17.10 -2.44
C LEU A 51 1.32 -16.14 -2.14
N ASN A 52 2.57 -16.52 -2.40
CA ASN A 52 3.73 -15.63 -2.27
C ASN A 52 3.60 -14.42 -3.22
N PHE A 53 3.19 -14.64 -4.47
CA PHE A 53 2.91 -13.55 -5.41
C PHE A 53 1.82 -12.61 -4.88
N LEU A 54 0.69 -13.17 -4.42
CA LEU A 54 -0.42 -12.38 -3.87
C LEU A 54 0.00 -11.58 -2.64
N THR A 55 0.77 -12.19 -1.72
CA THR A 55 1.31 -11.53 -0.53
C THR A 55 2.17 -10.33 -0.91
N ASN A 56 3.14 -10.53 -1.81
CA ASN A 56 4.03 -9.46 -2.25
C ASN A 56 3.28 -8.34 -2.97
N PHE A 57 2.34 -8.69 -3.86
CA PHE A 57 1.50 -7.73 -4.52
C PHE A 57 0.71 -6.89 -3.51
N LEU A 58 0.05 -7.51 -2.53
CA LEU A 58 -0.77 -6.80 -1.54
C LEU A 58 0.07 -5.92 -0.60
N LEU A 59 1.28 -6.36 -0.21
CA LEU A 59 2.21 -5.56 0.59
C LEU A 59 2.70 -4.33 -0.18
N CYS A 60 3.04 -4.47 -1.46
CA CYS A 60 3.43 -3.33 -2.29
C CYS A 60 2.26 -2.44 -2.66
N PHE A 61 1.09 -3.01 -2.90
CA PHE A 61 -0.10 -2.28 -3.32
C PHE A 61 -0.67 -1.44 -2.18
N GLY A 62 -0.73 -1.98 -0.95
CA GLY A 62 -1.31 -1.32 0.22
C GLY A 62 -0.90 0.15 0.42
N PRO A 63 0.41 0.48 0.45
CA PRO A 63 0.90 1.85 0.67
C PRO A 63 0.29 2.95 -0.22
N ILE A 64 -0.23 2.63 -1.41
CA ILE A 64 -0.91 3.63 -2.26
C ILE A 64 -2.12 4.26 -1.57
N PHE A 65 -2.81 3.49 -0.74
CA PHE A 65 -3.98 3.97 -0.01
C PHE A 65 -3.58 5.00 1.06
N LEU A 66 -2.41 4.85 1.69
CA LEU A 66 -1.88 5.86 2.61
C LEU A 66 -1.53 7.16 1.88
N PHE A 67 -0.88 7.06 0.73
CA PHE A 67 -0.62 8.22 -0.11
C PHE A 67 -1.92 8.96 -0.49
N ILE A 68 -2.96 8.22 -0.88
CA ILE A 68 -4.27 8.80 -1.21
C ILE A 68 -4.93 9.46 0.00
N VAL A 69 -4.82 8.86 1.19
CA VAL A 69 -5.32 9.48 2.43
C VAL A 69 -4.65 10.83 2.65
N ASN A 70 -3.34 10.92 2.49
CA ASN A 70 -2.61 12.19 2.60
C ASN A 70 -3.08 13.22 1.56
N MET A 71 -3.28 12.81 0.30
CA MET A 71 -3.78 13.70 -0.74
C MET A 71 -5.19 14.23 -0.44
N ILE A 72 -6.08 13.40 0.13
CA ILE A 72 -7.42 13.82 0.54
C ILE A 72 -7.34 14.84 1.69
N ILE A 73 -6.38 14.69 2.62
CA ILE A 73 -6.16 15.63 3.72
C ILE A 73 -5.63 16.97 3.18
N LEU A 74 -4.63 16.94 2.29
CA LEU A 74 -3.98 18.15 1.76
C LEU A 74 -4.84 18.95 0.79
N GLU A 75 -5.44 18.31 -0.21
CA GLU A 75 -6.11 19.01 -1.32
C GLU A 75 -7.63 19.14 -1.11
N SER A 76 -8.19 18.63 -0.01
CA SER A 76 -9.64 18.45 0.20
C SER A 76 -10.30 17.52 -0.84
N THR A 77 -11.52 17.06 -0.56
CA THR A 77 -12.23 16.12 -1.45
C THR A 77 -12.71 16.74 -2.77
N ILE A 78 -12.71 18.07 -2.88
CA ILE A 78 -13.16 18.81 -4.07
C ILE A 78 -12.08 18.80 -5.15
N ILE A 79 -10.83 19.10 -4.78
CA ILE A 79 -9.69 19.13 -5.72
C ILE A 79 -9.17 17.70 -6.01
N PHE A 80 -9.37 16.76 -5.08
CA PHE A 80 -9.02 15.36 -5.26
C PHE A 80 -10.28 14.47 -5.43
N PRO A 81 -10.95 14.49 -6.61
CA PRO A 81 -12.19 13.75 -6.83
C PRO A 81 -11.95 12.23 -6.92
N LYS A 82 -13.03 11.44 -6.81
CA LYS A 82 -12.98 9.97 -6.87
C LYS A 82 -12.34 9.45 -8.17
N LYS A 83 -12.54 10.14 -9.30
CA LYS A 83 -11.93 9.78 -10.59
C LYS A 83 -10.39 9.85 -10.55
N LYS A 84 -9.83 10.95 -10.00
CA LYS A 84 -8.38 11.13 -9.85
C LYS A 84 -7.80 10.06 -8.94
N GLN A 85 -8.46 9.79 -7.83
CA GLN A 85 -8.09 8.69 -6.91
C GLN A 85 -8.02 7.33 -7.62
N ASN A 86 -9.10 6.92 -8.27
CA ASN A 86 -9.18 5.61 -8.91
C ASN A 86 -8.13 5.45 -10.01
N ARG A 87 -7.79 6.54 -10.72
CA ARG A 87 -6.71 6.56 -11.69
C ARG A 87 -5.35 6.24 -11.03
N TYR A 88 -5.01 6.84 -9.89
CA TYR A 88 -3.77 6.51 -9.18
C TYR A 88 -3.75 5.06 -8.69
N ILE A 89 -4.84 4.58 -8.11
CA ILE A 89 -4.96 3.18 -7.64
C ILE A 89 -4.77 2.22 -8.81
N LEU A 90 -5.48 2.45 -9.91
CA LEU A 90 -5.45 1.58 -11.09
C LEU A 90 -4.08 1.57 -11.75
N LEU A 91 -3.50 2.74 -12.01
CA LEU A 91 -2.19 2.83 -12.66
C LEU A 91 -1.10 2.16 -11.83
N TYR A 92 -1.05 2.45 -10.54
CA TYR A 92 -0.06 1.84 -9.65
C TYR A 92 -0.29 0.33 -9.49
N GLY A 93 -1.55 -0.08 -9.28
CA GLY A 93 -1.91 -1.49 -9.14
C GLY A 93 -1.58 -2.29 -10.39
N VAL A 94 -1.92 -1.78 -11.58
CA VAL A 94 -1.60 -2.43 -12.86
C VAL A 94 -0.09 -2.49 -13.08
N ALA A 95 0.64 -1.39 -12.84
CA ALA A 95 2.08 -1.37 -12.97
C ALA A 95 2.76 -2.41 -12.06
N ALA A 96 2.41 -2.40 -10.77
CA ALA A 96 2.96 -3.35 -9.79
C ALA A 96 2.58 -4.80 -10.13
N PHE A 97 1.31 -5.07 -10.47
CA PHE A 97 0.83 -6.41 -10.78
C PHE A 97 1.48 -6.97 -12.04
N LEU A 98 1.40 -6.23 -13.16
CA LEU A 98 1.93 -6.70 -14.44
C LEU A 98 3.45 -6.81 -14.39
N GLY A 99 4.16 -5.86 -13.79
CA GLY A 99 5.61 -5.95 -13.71
C GLY A 99 6.08 -7.11 -12.83
N MET A 100 5.44 -7.36 -11.69
CA MET A 100 5.74 -8.57 -10.90
C MET A 100 5.44 -9.85 -11.68
N LEU A 101 4.33 -9.90 -12.43
CA LEU A 101 3.93 -11.07 -13.22
C LEU A 101 4.90 -11.35 -14.36
N ILE A 102 5.34 -10.31 -15.08
CA ILE A 102 6.35 -10.41 -16.14
C ILE A 102 7.67 -10.95 -15.58
N ILE A 103 8.14 -10.41 -14.45
CA ILE A 103 9.40 -10.86 -13.84
C ILE A 103 9.28 -12.29 -13.32
N LEU A 104 8.12 -12.66 -12.76
CA LEU A 104 7.86 -14.03 -12.32
C LEU A 104 7.96 -15.04 -13.47
N ILE A 105 7.31 -14.76 -14.61
CA ILE A 105 7.22 -15.68 -15.75
C ILE A 105 8.52 -15.73 -16.56
N PHE A 106 9.08 -14.56 -16.91
CA PHE A 106 10.18 -14.48 -17.87
C PHE A 106 11.58 -14.55 -17.23
N PHE A 107 11.71 -14.12 -15.97
CA PHE A 107 13.01 -14.02 -15.29
C PHE A 107 13.15 -14.99 -14.12
N GLN A 108 12.21 -15.92 -13.95
CA GLN A 108 12.11 -16.79 -12.78
C GLN A 108 12.26 -15.97 -11.49
N GLY A 109 11.46 -14.91 -11.37
CA GLY A 109 11.59 -13.93 -10.30
C GLY A 109 11.54 -14.52 -8.89
N VAL A 110 10.90 -15.68 -8.72
CA VAL A 110 10.83 -16.44 -7.47
C VAL A 110 11.08 -17.92 -7.77
N SER A 111 12.06 -18.51 -7.08
CA SER A 111 12.36 -19.95 -7.13
C SER A 111 11.83 -20.67 -5.89
N PHE A 112 11.60 -21.99 -5.99
CA PHE A 112 11.11 -22.82 -4.90
C PHE A 112 11.96 -24.09 -4.81
N ASP A 113 13.20 -23.94 -4.33
CA ASP A 113 14.19 -25.02 -4.32
C ASP A 113 14.49 -25.55 -2.90
N LYS A 114 14.20 -24.75 -1.86
CA LYS A 114 14.56 -25.03 -0.45
C LYS A 114 13.34 -25.23 0.47
N GLY A 115 12.17 -25.51 -0.10
CA GLY A 115 10.90 -25.59 0.64
C GLY A 115 10.30 -24.23 1.01
N TYR A 116 10.89 -23.13 0.56
CA TYR A 116 10.37 -21.77 0.71
C TYR A 116 10.68 -20.94 -0.55
N PRO A 117 9.86 -19.92 -0.86
CA PRO A 117 10.08 -19.06 -2.01
C PRO A 117 11.31 -18.17 -1.81
N THR A 118 12.27 -18.24 -2.72
CA THR A 118 13.46 -17.38 -2.75
C THR A 118 13.36 -16.38 -3.88
N TRP A 119 13.52 -15.11 -3.57
CA TRP A 119 13.43 -14.04 -4.56
C TRP A 119 14.74 -13.89 -5.31
N ASN A 120 14.64 -13.73 -6.63
CA ASN A 120 15.75 -13.26 -7.45
C ASN A 120 16.00 -11.77 -7.18
N LEU A 121 17.26 -11.34 -7.29
CA LEU A 121 17.68 -9.95 -7.17
C LEU A 121 16.85 -9.01 -8.06
N ILE A 122 16.56 -9.42 -9.31
CA ILE A 122 15.77 -8.61 -10.24
C ILE A 122 14.37 -8.35 -9.70
N PHE A 123 13.72 -9.39 -9.17
CA PHE A 123 12.39 -9.28 -8.57
C PHE A 123 12.41 -8.38 -7.33
N PHE A 124 13.40 -8.58 -6.45
CA PHE A 124 13.55 -7.76 -5.25
C PHE A 124 13.75 -6.27 -5.57
N ILE A 125 14.67 -5.95 -6.50
CA ILE A 125 14.92 -4.56 -6.92
C ILE A 125 13.66 -3.96 -7.51
N TYR A 126 12.95 -4.69 -8.38
CA TYR A 126 11.72 -4.19 -8.99
C TYR A 126 10.65 -3.84 -7.94
N VAL A 127 10.35 -4.77 -7.02
CA VAL A 127 9.38 -4.60 -5.92
C VAL A 127 9.74 -3.36 -5.08
N LEU A 128 11.02 -3.22 -4.72
CA LEU A 128 11.51 -2.12 -3.90
C LEU A 128 11.41 -0.79 -4.66
N SER A 129 11.87 -0.74 -5.91
CA SER A 129 11.84 0.48 -6.72
C SER A 129 10.42 0.95 -7.02
N ILE A 130 9.52 0.05 -7.45
CA ILE A 130 8.14 0.44 -7.81
C ILE A 130 7.39 0.97 -6.58
N SER A 131 7.52 0.29 -5.44
CA SER A 131 6.86 0.72 -4.21
C SER A 131 7.46 2.01 -3.64
N ALA A 132 8.79 2.17 -3.70
CA ALA A 132 9.47 3.38 -3.28
C ALA A 132 9.01 4.60 -4.09
N ILE A 133 9.11 4.53 -5.41
CA ILE A 133 8.89 5.66 -6.33
C ILE A 133 7.43 6.12 -6.30
N PHE A 134 6.48 5.18 -6.34
CA PHE A 134 5.08 5.51 -6.56
C PHE A 134 4.23 5.59 -5.29
N ALA A 135 4.67 4.99 -4.18
CA ALA A 135 3.88 4.96 -2.95
C ALA A 135 4.65 5.52 -1.74
N VAL A 136 5.79 4.94 -1.38
CA VAL A 136 6.49 5.27 -0.11
C VAL A 136 7.07 6.68 -0.13
N ILE A 137 7.84 7.05 -1.15
CA ILE A 137 8.43 8.40 -1.24
C ILE A 137 7.32 9.47 -1.34
N PRO A 138 6.30 9.34 -2.20
CA PRO A 138 5.18 10.29 -2.24
C PRO A 138 4.42 10.38 -0.92
N PHE A 139 4.19 9.24 -0.25
CA PHE A 139 3.57 9.20 1.07
C PHE A 139 4.40 9.98 2.10
N ILE A 140 5.70 9.70 2.23
CA ILE A 140 6.58 10.39 3.18
C ILE A 140 6.60 11.90 2.91
N ARG A 141 6.77 12.30 1.64
CA ARG A 141 6.77 13.72 1.24
C ARG A 141 5.48 14.43 1.62
N THR A 142 4.34 13.80 1.35
CA THR A 142 3.03 14.38 1.68
C THR A 142 2.78 14.39 3.19
N SER A 143 3.23 13.38 3.94
CA SER A 143 3.15 13.35 5.41
C SER A 143 3.92 14.51 6.04
N PHE A 144 5.14 14.79 5.57
CA PHE A 144 5.91 15.95 6.03
C PHE A 144 5.18 17.26 5.71
N ARG A 145 4.63 17.41 4.50
CA ARG A 145 3.87 18.61 4.13
C ARG A 145 2.64 18.82 5.03
N ILE A 146 1.94 17.74 5.37
CA ILE A 146 0.80 17.78 6.30
C ILE A 146 1.25 18.25 7.68
N TYR A 147 2.33 17.66 8.22
CA TYR A 147 2.89 18.02 9.53
C TYR A 147 3.16 19.53 9.62
N PHE A 148 3.93 20.09 8.67
CA PHE A 148 4.25 21.52 8.67
C PHE A 148 3.03 22.42 8.37
N SER A 149 2.03 21.93 7.64
CA SER A 149 0.80 22.71 7.39
C SER A 149 -0.05 22.90 8.66
N PHE A 150 -0.02 21.95 9.59
CA PHE A 150 -0.73 22.08 10.86
C PHE A 150 0.00 23.01 11.83
N ASP A 151 1.33 22.94 11.88
CA ASP A 151 2.15 23.83 12.73
C ASP A 151 1.94 25.30 12.34
N THR A 152 1.94 25.61 11.04
CA THR A 152 1.71 26.98 10.55
C THR A 152 0.31 27.50 10.87
N ILE A 153 -0.73 26.66 10.77
CA ILE A 153 -2.10 27.05 11.13
C ILE A 153 -2.25 27.24 12.65
N ALA A 154 -1.63 26.36 13.46
CA ALA A 154 -1.68 26.45 14.92
C ALA A 154 -0.93 27.67 15.45
N LEU A 155 0.25 27.99 14.90
CA LEU A 155 1.04 29.18 15.25
C LEU A 155 0.34 30.48 14.84
N LYS A 156 -0.33 30.50 13.68
CA LYS A 156 -1.13 31.64 13.22
C LYS A 156 -2.35 31.89 14.13
N LYS A 157 -2.98 30.82 14.61
CA LYS A 157 -4.12 30.92 15.55
C LYS A 157 -3.72 31.45 16.93
N ASN A 158 -2.47 31.24 17.35
CA ASN A 158 -1.93 31.70 18.62
C ASN A 158 -1.18 33.05 18.51
N GLY A 159 -1.24 33.74 17.36
CA GLY A 159 -0.71 35.09 17.19
C GLY A 159 0.82 35.22 17.09
N PHE A 160 1.55 34.11 16.95
CA PHE A 160 3.02 34.15 16.91
C PHE A 160 3.60 34.51 15.55
N ILE A 161 2.82 34.41 14.47
CA ILE A 161 3.25 34.77 13.11
C ILE A 161 2.04 35.41 12.40
N MET A 162 2.16 36.69 12.03
CA MET A 162 1.19 37.40 11.16
C MET A 162 1.29 36.92 9.72
#